data_AF-A0AA86W4B8-F1
#
_entry.id   AF-A0AA86W4B8-F1
#
_cell.length_a   1.000
_cell.length_b   1.000
_cell.length_c   1.000
_cell.angle_alpha   90.00
_cell.angle_beta   90.00
_cell.angle_gamma   90.00
#
_symmetry.space_group_name_H-M   'P 1'
#
loop_
_entity.id
_entity.type
_entity.pdbx_description
1 polymer ?
#
loop_
_entity_poly.entity_id
_entity_poly.type
_entity_poly.pdbx_seq_one_letter_code
_entity_poly.pdbx_strand_id
1 'polypeptide(L)'
;MQNRKLTSGRPSGTDGSDYSYRMVVDSRYQLVAKGKKRLSLHFITEAVLLLIGAIFAYLPGIKADTPNTVAYSSVFVSVVSLIIGNIGRRRSRSGLLRFYAIVSSIAMLLMTASLAMQHLLLKAIQDSKLWRTGKYDVNDLSHFQIGLLLYLVTVSVLKLCTVKAVVSLLLNMAPPKKTS
;
A
#
# COMPACT_ATOMS: atom_id res chain seq x y z
N MET A 1 57.86 15.87 -25.53
CA MET A 1 56.75 16.67 -24.93
C MET A 1 56.76 16.44 -23.43
N GLN A 2 56.81 17.51 -22.62
CA GLN A 2 56.91 17.40 -21.16
C GLN A 2 55.56 17.06 -20.53
N ASN A 3 55.56 16.08 -19.63
CA ASN A 3 54.36 15.65 -18.91
C ASN A 3 54.07 16.65 -17.77
N ARG A 4 53.07 17.54 -17.95
CA ARG A 4 52.68 18.51 -16.92
C ARG A 4 52.02 17.78 -15.74
N LYS A 5 52.76 17.62 -14.63
CA LYS A 5 52.17 17.32 -13.32
C LYS A 5 51.22 18.46 -12.93
N LEU A 6 49.91 18.19 -12.94
CA LEU A 6 48.89 19.08 -12.37
C LEU A 6 48.89 18.98 -10.84
N THR A 7 49.96 19.46 -10.20
CA THR A 7 49.96 19.74 -8.77
C THR A 7 49.15 21.02 -8.51
N SER A 8 48.10 20.93 -7.69
CA SER A 8 47.03 21.93 -7.51
C SER A 8 45.87 21.86 -8.53
N GLY A 9 45.31 20.65 -8.69
CA GLY A 9 43.92 20.49 -9.14
C GLY A 9 42.95 20.67 -7.97
N ARG A 10 41.89 21.47 -8.16
CA ARG A 10 40.76 21.64 -7.22
C ARG A 10 40.23 20.27 -6.77
N PRO A 11 39.92 20.04 -5.48
CA PRO A 11 39.50 18.72 -4.98
C PRO A 11 38.22 18.25 -5.70
N SER A 12 38.37 17.22 -6.52
CA SER A 12 37.29 16.63 -7.31
C SER A 12 36.19 16.09 -6.40
N GLY A 13 34.94 16.42 -6.71
CA GLY A 13 33.76 15.86 -6.02
C GLY A 13 33.00 16.81 -5.09
N THR A 14 33.31 18.11 -5.06
CA THR A 14 32.59 19.10 -4.20
C THR A 14 31.65 20.06 -4.93
N ASP A 15 31.85 20.34 -6.22
CA ASP A 15 31.07 21.32 -6.99
C ASP A 15 30.19 20.71 -8.10
N GLY A 16 30.08 19.39 -8.15
CA GLY A 16 29.26 18.69 -9.16
C GLY A 16 29.83 18.69 -10.58
N SER A 17 31.08 19.10 -10.79
CA SER A 17 31.82 18.92 -12.05
C SER A 17 32.29 17.47 -12.27
N ASP A 18 32.48 16.71 -11.19
CA ASP A 18 32.92 15.31 -11.24
C ASP A 18 31.85 14.41 -11.87
N TYR A 19 32.21 13.79 -12.99
CA TYR A 19 31.39 12.84 -13.73
C TYR A 19 30.96 11.64 -12.87
N SER A 20 31.83 11.18 -11.97
CA SER A 20 31.56 10.06 -11.05
C SER A 20 30.47 10.44 -10.04
N TYR A 21 30.55 11.65 -9.49
CA TYR A 21 29.52 12.19 -8.60
C TYR A 21 28.18 12.35 -9.33
N ARG A 22 28.19 12.93 -10.54
CA ARG A 22 26.99 13.05 -11.39
C ARG A 22 26.32 11.70 -11.67
N MET A 23 27.08 10.68 -12.08
CA MET A 23 26.51 9.34 -12.35
C MET A 23 25.82 8.71 -11.13
N VAL A 24 26.41 8.81 -9.94
CA VAL A 24 25.82 8.25 -8.70
C VAL A 24 24.59 9.04 -8.24
N VAL A 25 24.58 10.35 -8.48
CA VAL A 25 23.48 11.23 -8.09
C VAL A 25 22.29 11.13 -9.07
N ASP A 26 22.56 11.20 -10.38
CA ASP A 26 21.52 11.11 -11.42
C ASP A 26 20.83 9.74 -11.43
N SER A 27 21.58 8.65 -11.25
CA SER A 27 21.00 7.31 -11.15
C SER A 27 20.03 7.18 -9.96
N ARG A 28 20.35 7.75 -8.79
CA ARG A 28 19.43 7.81 -7.65
C ARG A 28 18.20 8.67 -7.93
N TYR A 29 18.36 9.85 -8.53
CA TYR A 29 17.22 10.70 -8.90
C TYR A 29 16.28 9.99 -9.90
N GLN A 30 16.83 9.27 -10.88
CA GLN A 30 16.04 8.43 -11.78
C GLN A 30 15.33 7.29 -11.05
N LEU A 31 15.97 6.61 -10.10
CA LEU A 31 15.35 5.56 -9.29
C LEU A 31 14.20 6.12 -8.43
N VAL A 32 14.39 7.27 -7.79
CA VAL A 32 13.35 7.96 -7.02
C VAL A 32 12.20 8.40 -7.93
N ALA A 33 12.46 8.93 -9.12
CA ALA A 33 11.42 9.30 -10.09
C ALA A 33 10.62 8.09 -10.59
N LYS A 34 11.30 6.99 -10.98
CA LYS A 34 10.68 5.72 -11.38
C LYS A 34 9.85 5.13 -10.24
N GLY A 35 10.37 5.15 -9.01
CA GLY A 35 9.66 4.71 -7.80
C GLY A 35 8.41 5.55 -7.50
N LYS A 36 8.51 6.88 -7.57
CA LYS A 36 7.36 7.80 -7.44
C LYS A 36 6.29 7.58 -8.51
N LYS A 37 6.66 7.20 -9.75
CA LYS A 37 5.70 6.87 -10.82
C LYS A 37 4.97 5.57 -10.52
N ARG A 38 5.69 4.49 -10.18
CA ARG A 38 5.12 3.20 -9.78
C ARG A 38 4.19 3.33 -8.57
N LEU A 39 4.63 4.04 -7.52
CA LEU A 39 3.81 4.29 -6.33
C LEU A 39 2.57 5.14 -6.64
N SER A 40 2.60 6.01 -7.66
CA SER A 40 1.42 6.74 -8.12
C SER A 40 0.33 5.81 -8.67
N LEU A 41 0.72 4.77 -9.41
CA LEU A 41 -0.21 3.79 -9.95
C LEU A 41 -0.83 2.97 -8.82
N HIS A 42 -0.01 2.50 -7.88
CA HIS A 42 -0.50 1.80 -6.69
C HIS A 42 -1.53 2.63 -5.90
N PHE A 43 -1.31 3.94 -5.71
CA PHE A 43 -2.29 4.80 -5.03
C PHE A 43 -3.59 4.98 -5.82
N ILE A 44 -3.56 4.96 -7.15
CA ILE A 44 -4.78 5.01 -7.99
C ILE A 44 -5.54 3.68 -7.86
N THR A 45 -4.85 2.54 -7.96
CA THR A 45 -5.48 1.21 -7.77
C THR A 45 -6.06 1.07 -6.36
N GLU A 46 -5.34 1.53 -5.33
CA GLU A 46 -5.80 1.47 -3.94
C GLU A 46 -7.03 2.37 -3.71
N ALA A 47 -7.10 3.55 -4.34
CA ALA A 47 -8.30 4.40 -4.30
C ALA A 47 -9.52 3.70 -4.92
N VAL A 48 -9.36 3.01 -6.07
CA VAL A 48 -10.44 2.26 -6.72
C VAL A 48 -10.92 1.10 -5.85
N LEU A 49 -10.00 0.34 -5.23
CA LEU A 49 -10.38 -0.74 -4.32
C LEU A 49 -11.07 -0.19 -3.05
N LEU A 50 -10.62 0.94 -2.49
CA LEU A 50 -11.30 1.56 -1.34
C LEU A 50 -12.74 2.02 -1.67
N LEU A 51 -13.03 2.45 -2.90
CA LEU A 51 -14.40 2.73 -3.35
C LEU A 51 -15.27 1.46 -3.40
N ILE A 52 -14.74 0.37 -3.96
CA ILE A 52 -15.42 -0.93 -3.99
C ILE A 52 -15.67 -1.43 -2.55
N GLY A 53 -14.69 -1.26 -1.67
CA GLY A 53 -14.81 -1.62 -0.26
C GLY A 53 -15.75 -0.73 0.55
N ALA A 54 -15.94 0.53 0.16
CA ALA A 54 -16.97 1.40 0.74
C ALA A 54 -18.37 0.87 0.42
N ILE A 55 -18.58 0.37 -0.81
CA ILE A 55 -19.82 -0.28 -1.23
C ILE A 55 -20.05 -1.54 -0.37
N PHE A 56 -19.05 -2.43 -0.24
CA PHE A 56 -19.17 -3.61 0.61
C PHE A 56 -19.43 -3.29 2.10
N ALA A 57 -18.83 -2.23 2.65
CA ALA A 57 -19.08 -1.81 4.03
C ALA A 57 -20.50 -1.24 4.26
N TYR A 58 -21.13 -0.70 3.21
CA TYR A 58 -22.50 -0.21 3.23
C TYR A 58 -23.53 -1.33 3.03
N LEU A 59 -23.19 -2.40 2.32
CA LEU A 59 -24.09 -3.55 2.15
C LEU A 59 -24.43 -4.18 3.52
N PRO A 60 -25.72 -4.39 3.83
CA PRO A 60 -26.12 -5.03 5.07
C PRO A 60 -25.57 -6.46 5.16
N GLY A 61 -25.25 -6.88 6.39
CA GLY A 61 -24.80 -8.24 6.66
C GLY A 61 -25.93 -9.27 6.54
N ILE A 62 -25.57 -10.55 6.74
CA ILE A 62 -26.52 -11.68 6.69
C ILE A 62 -27.55 -11.62 7.84
N LYS A 63 -27.24 -10.89 8.91
CA LYS A 63 -28.22 -10.45 9.90
C LYS A 63 -28.64 -9.03 9.61
N ALA A 64 -29.95 -8.79 9.63
CA ALA A 64 -30.51 -7.45 9.74
C ALA A 64 -30.08 -6.86 11.10
N ASP A 65 -29.02 -6.06 11.09
CA ASP A 65 -29.01 -4.74 11.72
C ASP A 65 -27.68 -4.02 11.47
N THR A 66 -27.79 -2.75 11.10
CA THR A 66 -26.72 -1.73 10.94
C THR A 66 -25.63 -1.98 9.86
N PRO A 67 -25.22 -0.95 9.10
CA PRO A 67 -24.04 -1.02 8.25
C PRO A 67 -22.77 -1.16 9.12
N ASN A 68 -21.72 -1.75 8.55
CA ASN A 68 -20.51 -2.07 9.31
C ASN A 68 -19.69 -0.82 9.60
N THR A 69 -19.97 -0.18 10.73
CA THR A 69 -19.34 1.06 11.20
C THR A 69 -17.82 0.94 11.34
N VAL A 70 -17.30 -0.24 11.72
CA VAL A 70 -15.86 -0.51 11.80
C VAL A 70 -15.23 -0.55 10.41
N ALA A 71 -15.85 -1.24 9.45
CA ALA A 71 -15.39 -1.25 8.06
C ALA A 71 -15.46 0.15 7.41
N TYR A 72 -16.57 0.86 7.59
CA TYR A 72 -16.77 2.19 7.03
C TYR A 72 -15.80 3.24 7.58
N SER A 73 -15.60 3.27 8.91
CA SER A 73 -14.59 4.15 9.53
C SER A 73 -13.16 3.78 9.10
N SER A 74 -12.86 2.49 8.93
CA SER A 74 -11.58 2.02 8.42
C SER A 74 -11.33 2.43 6.96
N VAL A 75 -12.37 2.43 6.10
CA VAL A 75 -12.31 3.01 4.75
C VAL A 75 -11.99 4.49 4.82
N PHE A 76 -12.70 5.26 5.65
CA PHE A 76 -12.49 6.71 5.79
C PHE A 76 -11.05 7.04 6.22
N VAL A 77 -10.54 6.36 7.26
CA VAL A 77 -9.14 6.50 7.72
C VAL A 77 -8.15 6.12 6.62
N SER A 78 -8.44 5.09 5.82
CA SER A 78 -7.61 4.68 4.68
C SER A 78 -7.58 5.74 3.58
N VAL A 79 -8.71 6.36 3.25
CA VAL A 79 -8.81 7.45 2.25
C VAL A 79 -8.03 8.68 2.71
N VAL A 80 -8.20 9.13 3.97
CA VAL A 80 -7.44 10.26 4.54
C VAL A 80 -5.94 9.96 4.53
N SER A 81 -5.56 8.75 4.93
CA SER A 81 -4.16 8.30 4.90
C SER A 81 -3.59 8.31 3.48
N LEU A 82 -4.34 7.85 2.47
CA LEU A 82 -3.93 7.81 1.08
C LEU A 82 -3.68 9.21 0.50
N ILE A 83 -4.50 10.20 0.86
CA ILE A 83 -4.27 11.61 0.52
C ILE A 83 -2.94 12.10 1.11
N ILE A 84 -2.68 11.84 2.39
CA ILE A 84 -1.43 12.18 3.07
C ILE A 84 -0.22 11.48 2.40
N GLY A 85 -0.36 10.20 2.06
CA GLY A 85 0.65 9.41 1.34
C GLY A 85 0.97 9.99 -0.05
N ASN A 86 -0.04 10.43 -0.80
CA ASN A 86 0.13 11.06 -2.11
C ASN A 86 0.84 12.42 -2.01
N ILE A 87 0.52 13.23 -0.99
CA ILE A 87 1.24 14.47 -0.68
C ILE A 87 2.71 14.16 -0.32
N GLY A 88 2.94 13.15 0.53
CA GLY A 88 4.26 12.66 0.90
C GLY A 88 5.11 12.23 -0.30
N ARG A 89 4.53 11.43 -1.20
CA ARG A 89 5.14 10.99 -2.46
C ARG A 89 5.51 12.17 -3.37
N ARG A 90 4.60 13.13 -3.56
CA ARG A 90 4.87 14.34 -4.37
C ARG A 90 6.04 15.14 -3.76
N ARG A 91 5.96 15.51 -2.48
CA ARG A 91 6.93 16.35 -1.76
C ARG A 91 8.20 15.62 -1.26
N SER A 92 8.43 14.35 -1.63
CA SER A 92 9.53 13.51 -1.12
C SER A 92 9.62 13.40 0.42
N ARG A 93 8.51 13.60 1.15
CA ARG A 93 8.54 13.63 2.63
C ARG A 93 8.44 12.21 3.18
N SER A 94 9.59 11.67 3.59
CA SER A 94 9.74 10.34 4.17
C SER A 94 8.82 10.08 5.37
N GLY A 95 8.64 11.08 6.26
CA GLY A 95 7.72 10.99 7.40
C GLY A 95 6.26 10.74 7.00
N LEU A 96 5.75 11.44 5.97
CA LEU A 96 4.38 11.27 5.48
C LEU A 96 4.18 9.90 4.80
N LEU A 97 5.20 9.42 4.09
CA LEU A 97 5.21 8.08 3.49
C LEU A 97 5.22 6.97 4.54
N ARG A 98 5.93 7.15 5.67
CA ARG A 98 5.92 6.23 6.81
C ARG A 98 4.58 6.23 7.54
N PHE A 99 4.04 7.42 7.84
CA PHE A 99 2.72 7.59 8.46
C PHE A 99 1.65 6.88 7.63
N TYR A 100 1.63 7.13 6.32
CA TYR A 100 0.77 6.42 5.38
C TYR A 100 0.93 4.90 5.51
N ALA A 101 2.16 4.38 5.37
CA ALA A 101 2.40 2.93 5.33
C ALA A 101 1.96 2.22 6.62
N ILE A 102 2.04 2.88 7.79
CA ILE A 102 1.59 2.31 9.06
C ILE A 102 0.07 2.42 9.18
N VAL A 103 -0.48 3.65 9.17
CA VAL A 103 -1.89 3.90 9.50
C VAL A 103 -2.83 3.26 8.49
N SER A 104 -2.54 3.37 7.19
CA SER A 104 -3.36 2.75 6.16
C SER A 104 -3.25 1.22 6.14
N SER A 105 -2.18 0.62 6.66
CA SER A 105 -2.09 -0.84 6.79
C SER A 105 -2.93 -1.34 7.96
N ILE A 106 -2.91 -0.64 9.11
CA ILE A 106 -3.76 -0.95 10.26
C ILE A 106 -5.24 -0.80 9.87
N ALA A 107 -5.62 0.31 9.24
CA ALA A 107 -6.99 0.54 8.78
C ALA A 107 -7.44 -0.51 7.75
N MET A 108 -6.57 -0.91 6.82
CA MET A 108 -6.90 -1.94 5.83
C MET A 108 -7.04 -3.34 6.45
N LEU A 109 -6.26 -3.67 7.49
CA LEU A 109 -6.42 -4.91 8.27
C LEU A 109 -7.74 -4.93 9.06
N LEU A 110 -8.11 -3.82 9.70
CA LEU A 110 -9.40 -3.68 10.39
C LEU A 110 -10.56 -3.86 9.40
N MET A 111 -10.49 -3.17 8.26
CA MET A 111 -11.48 -3.29 7.19
C MET A 111 -11.64 -4.73 6.68
N THR A 112 -10.55 -5.42 6.34
CA THR A 112 -10.63 -6.80 5.83
C THR A 112 -11.13 -7.78 6.89
N ALA A 113 -10.71 -7.63 8.16
CA ALA A 113 -11.22 -8.43 9.27
C ALA A 113 -12.72 -8.20 9.50
N SER A 114 -13.19 -6.95 9.47
CA SER A 114 -14.60 -6.59 9.63
C SER A 114 -15.48 -7.17 8.51
N LEU A 115 -15.05 -7.11 7.24
CA LEU A 115 -15.77 -7.73 6.12
C LEU A 115 -15.77 -9.26 6.21
N ALA A 116 -14.64 -9.87 6.57
CA ALA A 116 -14.52 -11.33 6.71
C ALA A 116 -15.42 -11.87 7.84
N MET A 117 -15.49 -11.17 8.98
CA MET A 117 -16.40 -11.49 10.07
C MET A 117 -17.87 -11.39 9.64
N GLN A 118 -18.26 -10.28 8.99
CA GLN A 118 -19.64 -9.99 8.61
C GLN A 118 -20.21 -10.96 7.56
N HIS A 119 -19.41 -11.35 6.56
CA HIS A 119 -19.92 -12.06 5.37
C HIS A 119 -19.40 -13.50 5.20
N LEU A 120 -18.21 -13.83 5.71
CA LEU A 120 -17.66 -15.20 5.61
C LEU A 120 -17.93 -15.99 6.89
N LEU A 121 -17.45 -15.52 8.04
CA LEU A 121 -17.51 -16.28 9.29
C LEU A 121 -18.94 -16.39 9.84
N LEU A 122 -19.74 -15.31 9.80
CA LEU A 122 -21.15 -15.40 10.17
C LEU A 122 -21.95 -16.35 9.27
N LYS A 123 -21.65 -16.42 7.97
CA LYS A 123 -22.28 -17.40 7.07
C LYS A 123 -21.88 -18.82 7.45
N ALA A 124 -20.58 -19.10 7.57
CA ALA A 124 -20.07 -20.43 7.93
C ALA A 124 -20.57 -20.98 9.29
N ILE A 125 -21.00 -20.08 10.21
CA ILE A 125 -21.63 -20.42 11.50
C ILE A 125 -23.17 -20.61 11.40
N GLN A 126 -23.80 -20.09 10.34
CA GLN A 126 -25.23 -20.29 10.03
C GLN A 126 -25.45 -21.52 9.14
N ASP A 127 -24.61 -21.66 8.11
CA ASP A 127 -24.07 -22.95 7.69
C ASP A 127 -23.44 -23.65 8.92
N SER A 128 -23.11 -24.95 8.89
CA SER A 128 -22.69 -25.74 10.08
C SER A 128 -23.75 -25.88 11.21
N LYS A 129 -24.50 -24.83 11.59
CA LYS A 129 -25.77 -24.95 12.35
C LYS A 129 -26.84 -25.66 11.52
N LEU A 130 -27.04 -25.22 10.27
CA LEU A 130 -27.93 -25.91 9.33
C LEU A 130 -27.45 -27.36 9.07
N TRP A 131 -26.13 -27.63 9.14
CA TRP A 131 -25.55 -28.97 8.92
C TRP A 131 -25.97 -29.94 10.01
N ARG A 132 -26.00 -29.47 11.25
CA ARG A 132 -26.56 -30.21 12.38
C ARG A 132 -28.06 -30.55 12.20
N THR A 133 -28.77 -29.87 11.31
CA THR A 133 -30.16 -30.17 10.94
C THR A 133 -30.34 -30.97 9.64
N GLY A 134 -29.26 -31.51 9.04
CA GLY A 134 -29.33 -32.58 8.04
C GLY A 134 -29.83 -32.20 6.63
N LYS A 135 -29.97 -30.91 6.30
CA LYS A 135 -30.34 -30.43 4.96
C LYS A 135 -29.18 -29.71 4.27
N TYR A 136 -28.48 -30.37 3.35
CA TYR A 136 -27.50 -29.73 2.45
C TYR A 136 -27.69 -30.14 1.00
N ASP A 137 -27.74 -29.12 0.15
CA ASP A 137 -27.07 -29.18 -1.14
C ASP A 137 -25.59 -28.82 -0.90
N VAL A 138 -24.66 -29.54 -1.51
CA VAL A 138 -23.22 -29.52 -1.14
C VAL A 138 -22.44 -28.44 -1.89
N ASN A 139 -23.13 -27.65 -2.73
CA ASN A 139 -22.51 -26.83 -3.78
C ASN A 139 -22.58 -25.31 -3.53
N ASP A 140 -23.23 -24.86 -2.46
CA ASP A 140 -23.75 -23.48 -2.34
C ASP A 140 -22.76 -22.46 -1.73
N LEU A 141 -21.48 -22.49 -2.14
CA LEU A 141 -20.59 -21.36 -1.92
C LEU A 141 -20.91 -20.27 -2.94
N SER A 142 -21.89 -19.42 -2.59
CA SER A 142 -22.42 -18.39 -3.48
C SER A 142 -21.33 -17.59 -4.21
N HIS A 143 -21.54 -17.29 -5.50
CA HIS A 143 -20.57 -16.53 -6.32
C HIS A 143 -20.13 -15.21 -5.65
N PHE A 144 -21.01 -14.60 -4.85
CA PHE A 144 -20.71 -13.43 -4.03
C PHE A 144 -19.59 -13.67 -3.01
N GLN A 145 -19.59 -14.80 -2.29
CA GLN A 145 -18.55 -15.14 -1.31
C GLN A 145 -17.20 -15.40 -1.98
N ILE A 146 -17.20 -16.06 -3.14
CA ILE A 146 -15.98 -16.28 -3.94
C ILE A 146 -15.40 -14.93 -4.40
N GLY A 147 -16.26 -14.04 -4.91
CA GLY A 147 -15.88 -12.68 -5.29
C GLY A 147 -15.35 -11.86 -4.11
N LEU A 148 -15.98 -11.96 -2.94
CA LEU A 148 -15.54 -11.27 -1.72
C LEU A 148 -14.20 -11.81 -1.20
N LEU A 149 -13.99 -13.13 -1.20
CA LEU A 149 -12.70 -13.74 -0.85
C LEU A 149 -11.59 -13.23 -1.78
N LEU A 150 -11.84 -13.24 -3.09
CA LEU A 150 -10.89 -12.71 -4.09
C LEU A 150 -10.61 -11.22 -3.88
N TYR A 151 -11.63 -10.43 -3.54
CA TYR A 151 -11.47 -9.02 -3.18
C TYR A 151 -10.58 -8.83 -1.92
N LEU A 152 -10.83 -9.58 -0.84
CA LEU A 152 -10.01 -9.51 0.38
C LEU A 152 -8.55 -9.91 0.14
N VAL A 153 -8.31 -10.95 -0.67
CA VAL A 153 -6.95 -11.38 -1.07
C VAL A 153 -6.28 -10.30 -1.92
N THR A 154 -6.95 -9.77 -2.96
CA THR A 154 -6.37 -8.76 -3.86
C THR A 154 -6.04 -7.45 -3.15
N VAL A 155 -6.89 -6.98 -2.23
CA VAL A 155 -6.60 -5.83 -1.35
C VAL A 155 -5.36 -6.09 -0.49
N SER A 156 -5.29 -7.26 0.15
CA SER A 156 -4.16 -7.62 1.03
C SER A 156 -2.83 -7.73 0.26
N VAL A 157 -2.84 -8.36 -0.92
CA VAL A 157 -1.66 -8.48 -1.80
C VAL A 157 -1.25 -7.10 -2.33
N LEU A 158 -2.20 -6.27 -2.78
CA LEU A 158 -1.90 -4.90 -3.20
C LEU A 158 -1.24 -4.14 -2.05
N LYS A 159 -1.76 -4.27 -0.82
CA LYS A 159 -1.22 -3.56 0.33
C LYS A 159 0.25 -3.91 0.59
N LEU A 160 0.58 -5.20 0.61
CA LEU A 160 1.96 -5.67 0.72
C LEU A 160 2.86 -5.13 -0.40
N CYS A 161 2.38 -5.10 -1.65
CA CYS A 161 3.09 -4.50 -2.78
C CYS A 161 3.31 -2.98 -2.59
N THR A 162 2.30 -2.23 -2.13
CA THR A 162 2.44 -0.78 -1.87
C THR A 162 3.46 -0.50 -0.77
N VAL A 163 3.44 -1.28 0.32
CA VAL A 163 4.38 -1.11 1.45
C VAL A 163 5.80 -1.43 1.00
N LYS A 164 6.02 -2.51 0.23
CA LYS A 164 7.33 -2.81 -0.39
C LYS A 164 7.81 -1.66 -1.29
N ALA A 165 6.92 -1.09 -2.11
CA ALA A 165 7.24 0.06 -2.96
C ALA A 165 7.57 1.33 -2.14
N VAL A 166 6.86 1.59 -1.04
CA VAL A 166 7.16 2.69 -0.11
C VAL A 166 8.52 2.49 0.56
N VAL A 167 8.82 1.29 1.07
CA VAL A 167 10.11 0.99 1.72
C VAL A 167 11.26 1.14 0.72
N SER A 168 11.13 0.61 -0.50
CA SER A 168 12.12 0.82 -1.57
C SER A 168 12.31 2.30 -1.90
N LEU A 169 11.24 3.09 -1.97
CA LEU A 169 11.31 4.52 -2.22
C LEU A 169 12.00 5.27 -1.06
N LEU A 170 11.71 4.91 0.19
CA LEU A 170 12.32 5.50 1.38
C LEU A 170 13.83 5.22 1.47
N LEU A 171 14.28 4.01 1.11
CA LEU A 171 15.71 3.67 1.05
C LEU A 171 16.43 4.50 -0.03
N ASN A 172 15.82 4.68 -1.20
CA ASN A 172 16.38 5.51 -2.28
C ASN A 172 16.36 7.02 -1.96
N MET A 173 15.50 7.47 -1.04
CA MET A 173 15.46 8.84 -0.53
C MET A 173 16.40 9.10 0.66
N ALA A 174 16.97 8.07 1.27
CA ALA A 174 17.87 8.23 2.41
C ALA A 174 19.24 8.79 1.97
N PRO A 175 19.88 9.65 2.79
CA PRO A 175 21.23 10.12 2.50
C PRO A 175 22.20 8.92 2.42
N PRO A 176 23.24 8.99 1.58
CA PRO A 176 24.24 7.93 1.53
C PRO A 176 24.85 7.73 2.92
N LYS A 177 24.91 6.47 3.38
CA LYS A 177 25.73 6.12 4.55
C LYS A 177 27.15 6.57 4.24
N LYS A 178 27.72 7.42 5.10
CA LYS A 178 29.16 7.69 5.07
C LYS A 178 29.85 6.36 5.35
N THR A 179 30.67 5.89 4.42
CA THR A 179 31.70 4.89 4.70
C THR A 179 32.67 5.54 5.67
N SER A 180 32.72 5.00 6.90
CA SER A 180 33.78 5.32 7.85
C SER A 180 35.05 4.54 7.51
#